data_AF-A0AAV5Q7V3-F1
#
_entry.id   AF-A0AAV5Q7V3-F1
#
_cell.length_a   1.000
_cell.length_b   1.000
_cell.length_c   1.000
_cell.angle_alpha   90.00
_cell.angle_beta   90.00
_cell.angle_gamma   90.00
#
_symmetry.space_group_name_H-M   'P 1'
#
loop_
_entity.id
_entity.type
_entity.pdbx_description
1 polymer ?
#
loop_
_entity_poly.entity_id
_entity_poly.type
_entity_poly.pdbx_seq_one_letter_code
_entity_poly.pdbx_strand_id
1 'polypeptide(L)'
;MFSLRLIGRSSSARSNTLIKPQFWKYRRYISNSSLESQKQAQEQHRAALTEEYAEIEQSEENGEGEEFYVDCSNIKQRWNKLPMDIQQDMISYLNVKQEFGWNYLTKEEKQSLYYIAYGEWGARDKVSMNGVEMAFKLMTSCLLFVAMGITIINYMHDKKVIEELEDKAATN
;
A
#
# COMPACT_ATOMS: atom_id res chain seq x y z
N MET A 1 29.54 -13.77 -51.92
CA MET A 1 28.72 -12.79 -52.67
C MET A 1 29.06 -11.42 -52.12
N PHE A 2 30.01 -10.68 -52.72
CA PHE A 2 29.80 -9.73 -53.84
C PHE A 2 28.65 -8.76 -53.50
N SER A 3 28.81 -7.43 -53.46
CA SER A 3 29.68 -6.58 -54.26
C SER A 3 29.89 -5.23 -53.57
N LEU A 4 31.15 -4.81 -53.49
CA LEU A 4 31.54 -3.41 -53.34
C LEU A 4 31.03 -2.61 -54.55
N ARG A 5 30.64 -1.35 -54.33
CA ARG A 5 30.57 -0.34 -55.39
C ARG A 5 31.52 0.79 -55.06
N LEU A 6 32.60 0.81 -55.82
CA LEU A 6 33.52 1.93 -56.01
C LEU A 6 32.79 3.04 -56.79
N ILE A 7 33.01 4.29 -56.40
CA ILE A 7 33.09 5.52 -57.20
C ILE A 7 33.77 6.51 -56.23
N GLY A 8 34.82 7.26 -56.54
CA GLY A 8 35.54 7.50 -57.77
C GLY A 8 36.52 8.64 -57.49
N ARG A 9 37.72 8.52 -58.05
CA ARG A 9 38.82 9.51 -58.10
C ARG A 9 38.34 10.96 -58.27
N SER A 10 39.03 11.91 -57.67
CA SER A 10 39.98 12.76 -58.43
C SER A 10 40.74 13.71 -57.51
N SER A 11 42.02 13.82 -57.79
CA SER A 11 42.99 14.71 -57.16
C SER A 11 42.88 16.11 -57.76
N SER A 12 42.97 17.16 -56.95
CA SER A 12 43.48 18.45 -57.41
C SER A 12 44.32 19.09 -56.32
N ALA A 13 45.62 19.20 -56.61
CA ALA A 13 46.55 20.07 -55.92
C ALA A 13 46.01 21.50 -55.83
N ARG A 14 46.31 22.22 -54.74
CA ARG A 14 46.94 23.55 -54.81
C ARG A 14 47.18 24.17 -53.42
N SER A 15 48.43 24.59 -53.28
CA SER A 15 48.96 25.70 -52.48
C SER A 15 48.51 25.85 -51.03
N ASN A 16 49.45 25.55 -50.13
CA ASN A 16 49.56 26.21 -48.84
C ASN A 16 49.64 27.73 -49.04
N THR A 17 48.51 28.41 -48.92
CA THR A 17 48.47 29.83 -48.58
C THR A 17 47.94 29.95 -47.16
N LEU A 18 48.84 30.35 -46.27
CA LEU A 18 48.60 30.78 -44.90
C LEU A 18 47.62 31.96 -44.91
N ILE A 19 46.32 31.68 -44.86
CA ILE A 19 45.29 32.68 -44.59
C ILE A 19 45.18 32.78 -43.07
N LYS A 20 45.80 33.83 -42.52
CA LYS A 20 45.66 34.17 -41.10
C LYS A 20 44.19 34.47 -40.81
N PRO A 21 43.58 33.81 -39.82
CA PRO A 21 42.23 34.15 -39.41
C PRO A 21 42.18 35.55 -38.77
N GLN A 22 41.53 36.50 -39.44
CA GLN A 22 41.20 37.83 -38.91
C GLN A 22 39.92 37.75 -38.06
N PHE A 23 39.98 37.08 -36.91
CA PHE A 23 38.86 37.09 -35.96
C PHE A 23 39.35 37.31 -34.53
N TRP A 24 39.87 38.51 -34.29
CA TRP A 24 40.12 39.02 -32.94
C TRP A 24 39.84 40.53 -32.89
N LYS A 25 38.59 40.95 -33.12
CA LYS A 25 38.16 42.32 -32.81
C LYS A 25 36.71 42.38 -32.36
N TYR A 26 36.38 41.70 -31.27
CA TYR A 26 35.33 42.17 -30.35
C TYR A 26 35.71 41.75 -28.93
N ARG A 27 36.70 42.46 -28.35
CA ARG A 27 36.85 42.50 -26.90
C ARG A 27 35.71 43.38 -26.39
N ARG A 28 34.57 42.73 -26.15
CA ARG A 28 33.36 43.35 -25.60
C ARG A 28 33.80 44.07 -24.32
N TYR A 29 33.73 45.39 -24.31
CA TYR A 29 33.84 46.16 -23.07
C TYR A 29 32.64 45.72 -22.24
N ILE A 30 32.86 44.81 -21.29
CA ILE A 30 31.89 44.53 -20.24
C ILE A 30 31.86 45.82 -19.43
N SER A 31 30.82 46.62 -19.61
CA SER A 31 30.62 47.82 -18.80
C SER A 31 30.51 47.38 -17.34
N ASN A 32 31.14 48.13 -16.43
CA ASN A 32 31.06 47.85 -14.99
C ASN A 32 29.60 47.73 -14.50
N SER A 33 28.67 48.43 -15.16
CA SER A 33 27.23 48.34 -14.91
C SER A 33 26.66 46.93 -15.09
N SER A 34 27.09 46.17 -16.11
CA SER A 34 26.59 44.81 -16.33
C SER A 34 27.12 43.83 -15.27
N LEU A 35 28.29 44.12 -14.71
CA LEU A 35 28.91 43.29 -13.68
C LEU A 35 28.27 43.57 -12.31
N GLU A 36 27.89 44.81 -12.05
CA GLU A 36 27.10 45.22 -10.88
C GLU A 36 25.68 44.65 -10.95
N SER A 37 25.02 44.65 -12.10
CA SER A 37 23.69 44.01 -12.25
C SER A 37 23.73 42.50 -12.01
N GLN A 38 24.82 41.81 -12.42
CA GLN A 38 24.99 40.38 -12.13
C GLN A 38 25.22 40.13 -10.64
N LYS A 39 26.02 40.98 -9.97
CA LYS A 39 26.22 40.91 -8.53
C LYS A 39 24.91 41.15 -7.76
N GLN A 40 24.13 42.14 -8.16
CA GLN A 40 22.82 42.43 -7.56
C GLN A 40 21.84 41.28 -7.75
N ALA A 41 21.76 40.70 -8.96
CA ALA A 41 20.91 39.54 -9.21
C ALA A 41 21.34 38.30 -8.38
N GLN A 42 22.65 38.09 -8.23
CA GLN A 42 23.19 37.00 -7.42
C GLN A 42 22.95 37.22 -5.92
N GLU A 43 23.02 38.46 -5.46
CA GLU A 43 22.77 38.84 -4.07
C GLU A 43 21.28 38.74 -3.72
N GLN A 44 20.39 39.11 -4.66
CA GLN A 44 18.94 38.89 -4.54
C GLN A 44 18.60 37.39 -4.47
N HIS A 45 19.19 36.56 -5.32
CA HIS A 45 18.98 35.11 -5.29
C HIS A 45 19.52 34.49 -4.00
N ARG A 46 20.64 34.99 -3.47
CA ARG A 46 21.19 34.55 -2.19
C ARG A 46 20.29 34.96 -1.03
N ALA A 47 19.75 36.18 -1.05
CA ALA A 47 18.79 36.65 -0.04
C ALA A 47 17.51 35.81 -0.05
N ALA A 48 16.94 35.54 -1.23
CA ALA A 48 15.75 34.70 -1.39
C ALA A 48 15.97 33.27 -0.88
N LEU A 49 17.12 32.65 -1.17
CA LEU A 49 17.46 31.34 -0.60
C LEU A 49 17.57 31.40 0.93
N THR A 50 18.14 32.48 1.47
CA THR A 50 18.29 32.62 2.94
C THR A 50 16.92 32.77 3.61
N GLU A 51 15.98 33.47 2.98
CA GLU A 51 14.60 33.55 3.43
C GLU A 51 13.89 32.18 3.33
N GLU A 52 14.06 31.45 2.23
CA GLU A 52 13.51 30.10 2.04
C GLU A 52 14.06 29.11 3.10
N TYR A 53 15.37 29.15 3.38
CA TYR A 53 15.99 28.32 4.43
C TYR A 53 15.54 28.73 5.84
N ALA A 54 15.35 30.03 6.11
CA ALA A 54 14.87 30.52 7.40
C ALA A 54 13.39 30.17 7.63
N GLU A 55 12.56 30.14 6.58
CA GLU A 55 11.18 29.66 6.65
C GLU A 55 11.12 28.14 6.92
N ILE A 56 12.03 27.36 6.32
CA ILE A 56 12.15 25.92 6.59
C ILE A 56 12.58 25.68 8.04
N GLU A 57 13.61 26.37 8.55
CA GLU A 57 14.04 26.25 9.96
C GLU A 57 12.94 26.69 10.95
N GLN A 58 12.18 27.74 10.65
CA GLN A 58 11.03 28.15 11.49
C GLN A 58 9.87 27.16 11.44
N SER A 59 9.71 26.41 10.34
CA SER A 59 8.73 25.31 10.27
C SER A 59 9.17 24.08 11.08
N GLU A 60 10.47 23.86 11.23
CA GLU A 60 11.04 22.81 12.08
C GLU A 60 11.03 23.19 13.58
N GLU A 61 11.16 24.47 13.94
CA GLU A 61 11.19 24.92 15.33
C GLU A 61 9.80 25.17 15.95
N ASN A 62 8.78 25.52 15.13
CA ASN A 62 7.38 25.60 15.59
C ASN A 62 6.66 24.24 15.60
N GLY A 63 7.30 23.20 15.08
CA GLY A 63 6.98 21.83 15.45
C GLY A 63 7.49 21.61 16.86
N GLU A 64 6.73 22.06 17.86
CA GLU A 64 6.81 21.45 19.20
C GLU A 64 6.98 19.96 18.96
N GLY A 65 8.04 19.37 19.52
CA GLY A 65 8.31 17.95 19.38
C GLY A 65 7.08 17.19 19.87
N GLU A 66 6.15 16.92 18.95
CA GLU A 66 5.12 15.94 19.11
C GLU A 66 5.89 14.62 19.11
N GLU A 67 6.45 14.31 20.27
CA GLU A 67 6.82 12.97 20.65
C GLU A 67 5.60 12.13 20.28
N PHE A 68 5.69 11.45 19.14
CA PHE A 68 4.57 10.81 18.46
C PHE A 68 3.99 9.76 19.41
N TYR A 69 3.04 10.20 20.23
CA TYR A 69 2.46 9.40 21.27
C TYR A 69 1.29 8.68 20.67
N VAL A 70 1.51 7.41 20.33
CA VAL A 70 0.42 6.58 19.84
C VAL A 70 -0.48 6.23 21.02
N ASP A 71 -1.68 6.78 21.01
CA ASP A 71 -2.70 6.47 22.01
C ASP A 71 -3.02 4.97 21.97
N CYS A 72 -2.53 4.25 22.97
CA CYS A 72 -2.73 2.81 23.14
C CYS A 72 -3.94 2.47 24.02
N SER A 73 -4.71 3.45 24.50
CA SER A 73 -5.83 3.18 25.40
C SER A 73 -7.02 2.50 24.67
N ASN A 74 -7.71 1.59 25.36
CA ASN A 74 -8.94 0.92 24.90
C ASN A 74 -8.90 0.29 23.48
N ILE A 75 -7.76 -0.29 23.09
CA ILE A 75 -7.57 -0.72 21.69
C ILE A 75 -8.58 -1.77 21.20
N LYS A 76 -9.07 -2.64 22.11
CA LYS A 76 -9.94 -3.77 21.75
C LYS A 76 -11.24 -3.34 21.05
N GLN A 77 -11.77 -2.18 21.39
CA GLN A 77 -13.02 -1.66 20.83
C GLN A 77 -12.80 -0.74 19.63
N ARG A 78 -11.61 -0.11 19.58
CA ARG A 78 -11.28 0.91 18.59
C ARG A 78 -10.61 0.33 17.35
N TRP A 79 -9.85 -0.77 17.48
CA TRP A 79 -9.02 -1.35 16.42
C TRP A 79 -9.76 -1.49 15.09
N ASN A 80 -10.95 -2.12 15.09
CA ASN A 80 -11.75 -2.32 13.88
C ASN A 80 -12.35 -1.03 13.29
N LYS A 81 -12.34 0.08 14.04
CA LYS A 81 -12.84 1.39 13.60
C LYS A 81 -11.72 2.33 13.14
N LEU A 82 -10.47 2.00 13.46
CA LEU A 82 -9.32 2.80 13.05
C LEU A 82 -9.08 2.64 11.54
N PRO A 83 -8.68 3.72 10.85
CA PRO A 83 -8.20 3.63 9.48
C PRO A 83 -6.90 2.83 9.41
N MET A 84 -6.66 2.21 8.26
CA MET A 84 -5.54 1.28 8.06
C MET A 84 -4.18 1.97 8.24
N ASP A 85 -4.07 3.23 7.85
CA ASP A 85 -2.83 4.02 7.99
C ASP A 85 -2.43 4.15 9.47
N ILE A 86 -3.37 4.53 10.34
CA ILE A 86 -3.10 4.67 11.79
C ILE A 86 -2.81 3.30 12.43
N GLN A 87 -3.48 2.23 11.98
CA GLN A 87 -3.16 0.88 12.44
C GLN A 87 -1.70 0.52 12.12
N GLN A 88 -1.23 0.86 10.92
CA GLN A 88 0.12 0.59 10.48
C GLN A 88 1.16 1.43 11.24
N ASP A 89 0.87 2.70 11.48
CA ASP A 89 1.73 3.58 12.28
C ASP A 89 1.85 3.07 13.72
N MET A 90 0.73 2.64 14.31
CA MET A 90 0.72 2.07 15.66
C MET A 90 1.50 0.76 15.75
N ILE A 91 1.40 -0.11 14.74
CA ILE A 91 2.21 -1.34 14.66
C ILE A 91 3.70 -0.99 14.58
N SER A 92 4.05 -0.01 13.74
CA SER A 92 5.44 0.42 13.54
C SER A 92 6.02 1.00 14.83
N TYR A 93 5.28 1.87 15.50
CA TYR A 93 5.65 2.42 16.82
C TYR A 93 5.84 1.33 17.88
N LEU A 94 4.89 0.39 18.00
CA LEU A 94 4.97 -0.68 18.99
C LEU A 94 6.11 -1.66 18.71
N ASN A 95 6.44 -1.94 17.44
CA ASN A 95 7.60 -2.75 17.06
C ASN A 95 8.90 -2.09 17.50
N VAL A 96 9.08 -0.79 17.18
CA VAL A 96 10.26 -0.03 17.58
C VAL A 96 10.39 -0.04 19.11
N LYS A 97 9.29 0.15 19.86
CA LYS A 97 9.32 0.08 21.32
C LYS A 97 9.69 -1.28 21.90
N GLN A 98 9.33 -2.38 21.24
CA GLN A 98 9.71 -3.72 21.69
C GLN A 98 11.22 -3.94 21.65
N GLU A 99 11.94 -3.29 20.73
CA GLU A 99 13.40 -3.43 20.58
C GLU A 99 14.16 -2.89 21.80
N PHE A 100 13.66 -1.82 22.44
CA PHE A 100 14.27 -1.22 23.63
C PHE A 100 14.12 -2.08 24.90
N GLY A 101 13.16 -3.01 24.92
CA GLY A 101 12.96 -3.96 26.00
C GLY A 101 11.64 -3.78 26.78
N TRP A 102 11.16 -4.90 27.32
CA TRP A 102 9.80 -5.03 27.87
C TRP A 102 9.57 -4.27 29.20
N ASN A 103 10.64 -3.82 29.85
CA ASN A 103 10.54 -3.05 31.09
C ASN A 103 10.10 -1.61 30.85
N TYR A 104 10.36 -1.06 29.65
CA TYR A 104 10.03 0.32 29.29
C TYR A 104 8.63 0.47 28.69
N LEU A 105 7.94 -0.64 28.38
CA LEU A 105 6.56 -0.60 27.94
C LEU A 105 5.60 -0.38 29.11
N THR A 106 4.71 0.60 28.94
CA THR A 106 3.58 0.83 29.83
C THR A 106 2.62 -0.37 29.81
N LYS A 107 1.79 -0.49 30.86
CA LYS A 107 0.81 -1.58 30.95
C LYS A 107 -0.20 -1.54 29.79
N GLU A 108 -0.56 -0.35 29.34
CA GLU A 108 -1.50 -0.15 28.23
C GLU A 108 -0.89 -0.59 26.90
N GLU A 109 0.35 -0.19 26.62
CA GLU A 109 1.08 -0.64 25.42
C GLU A 109 1.22 -2.16 25.38
N LYS A 110 1.49 -2.81 26.51
CA LYS A 110 1.54 -4.28 26.60
C LYS A 110 0.21 -4.93 26.26
N GLN A 111 -0.89 -4.38 26.76
CA GLN A 111 -2.23 -4.88 26.45
C GLN A 111 -2.56 -4.69 24.98
N SER A 112 -2.17 -3.55 24.41
CA SER A 112 -2.42 -3.24 23.01
C SER A 112 -1.61 -4.12 22.09
N LEU A 113 -0.35 -4.33 22.41
CA LEU A 113 0.52 -5.26 21.72
C LEU A 113 -0.01 -6.70 21.75
N TYR A 114 -0.48 -7.15 22.92
CA TYR A 114 -1.11 -8.46 23.05
C TYR A 114 -2.36 -8.58 22.16
N TYR A 115 -3.19 -7.54 22.12
CA TYR A 115 -4.38 -7.52 21.28
C TYR A 115 -4.06 -7.46 19.79
N ILE A 116 -3.03 -6.73 19.35
CA ILE A 116 -2.60 -6.74 17.95
C ILE A 116 -2.07 -8.13 17.57
N ALA A 117 -1.26 -8.75 18.42
CA ALA A 117 -0.67 -10.06 18.11
C ALA A 117 -1.68 -11.23 18.18
N TYR A 118 -2.64 -11.18 19.11
CA TYR A 118 -3.52 -12.31 19.45
C TYR A 118 -5.02 -11.99 19.49
N GLY A 119 -5.41 -10.76 19.21
CA GLY A 119 -6.80 -10.32 19.23
C GLY A 119 -7.65 -10.91 18.11
N GLU A 120 -8.96 -10.78 18.29
CA GLU A 120 -9.99 -11.20 17.34
C GLU A 120 -10.15 -10.13 16.26
N TRP A 121 -9.17 -10.03 15.36
CA TRP A 121 -9.21 -9.13 14.21
C TRP A 121 -8.61 -9.80 12.98
N GLY A 122 -8.94 -9.27 11.80
CA GLY A 122 -8.50 -9.83 10.53
C GLY A 122 -8.95 -11.28 10.33
N ALA A 123 -8.02 -12.17 10.01
CA ALA A 123 -8.31 -13.60 9.78
C ALA A 123 -8.73 -14.36 11.06
N ARG A 124 -8.51 -13.78 12.24
CA ARG A 124 -8.87 -14.40 13.53
C ARG A 124 -10.24 -13.96 14.03
N ASP A 125 -10.96 -13.16 13.26
CA ASP A 125 -12.32 -12.77 13.59
C ASP A 125 -13.28 -13.96 13.41
N LYS A 126 -13.86 -14.39 14.53
CA LYS A 126 -14.79 -15.52 14.64
C LYS A 126 -16.10 -15.26 13.91
N VAL A 127 -16.41 -13.99 13.59
CA VAL A 127 -17.70 -13.56 13.03
C VAL A 127 -17.72 -13.60 11.51
N SER A 128 -16.62 -13.96 10.85
CA SER A 128 -16.59 -14.08 9.39
C SER A 128 -17.29 -15.36 8.85
N MET A 129 -18.50 -15.68 9.32
CA MET A 129 -19.41 -16.47 8.49
C MET A 129 -19.81 -15.58 7.31
N ASN A 130 -19.01 -15.69 6.25
CA ASN A 130 -19.29 -15.08 4.97
C ASN A 130 -20.74 -15.43 4.59
N GLY A 131 -21.52 -14.46 4.08
CA GLY A 131 -22.92 -14.69 3.71
C GLY A 131 -23.10 -15.91 2.79
N VAL A 132 -22.07 -16.21 1.98
CA VAL A 132 -21.99 -17.41 1.14
C VAL A 132 -21.93 -18.70 1.95
N GLU A 133 -21.15 -18.74 3.04
CA GLU A 133 -21.08 -19.92 3.92
C GLU A 133 -22.40 -20.15 4.67
N MET A 134 -23.06 -19.07 5.09
CA MET A 134 -24.38 -19.16 5.70
C MET A 134 -25.41 -19.70 4.70
N ALA A 135 -25.42 -19.17 3.46
CA ALA A 135 -26.30 -19.65 2.40
C ALA A 135 -26.03 -21.13 2.06
N PHE A 136 -24.77 -21.54 2.00
CA PHE A 136 -24.39 -22.94 1.75
C PHE A 136 -24.87 -23.87 2.86
N LYS A 137 -24.66 -23.49 4.13
CA LYS A 137 -25.17 -24.25 5.29
C LYS A 137 -26.70 -24.36 5.30
N LEU A 138 -27.41 -23.30 4.92
CA LEU A 138 -28.86 -23.33 4.81
C LEU A 138 -29.33 -24.21 3.66
N MET A 139 -28.72 -24.10 2.48
CA MET A 139 -29.07 -24.90 1.32
C MET A 139 -28.89 -26.39 1.58
N THR A 140 -27.75 -26.77 2.18
CA THR A 140 -27.46 -28.17 2.54
C THR A 140 -28.40 -28.69 3.63
N SER A 141 -28.72 -27.88 4.64
CA SER A 141 -29.71 -28.24 5.66
C SER A 141 -31.10 -28.47 5.05
N CYS A 142 -31.57 -27.57 4.16
CA CYS A 142 -32.84 -27.74 3.47
C CYS A 142 -32.87 -29.02 2.61
N LEU A 143 -31.78 -29.32 1.90
CA LEU A 143 -31.67 -30.55 1.12
C LEU A 143 -31.84 -31.80 2.01
N LEU A 144 -31.20 -31.82 3.18
CA LEU A 144 -31.30 -32.93 4.11
C LEU A 144 -32.71 -33.07 4.68
N PHE A 145 -33.40 -31.97 5.00
CA PHE A 145 -34.79 -32.02 5.45
C PHE A 145 -35.75 -32.52 4.37
N VAL A 146 -35.55 -32.13 3.10
CA VAL A 146 -36.37 -32.64 1.99
C VAL A 146 -36.14 -34.13 1.79
N ALA A 147 -34.88 -34.58 1.80
CA ALA A 147 -34.54 -36.00 1.68
C ALA A 147 -35.18 -36.81 2.82
N MET A 148 -35.06 -36.32 4.07
CA MET A 148 -35.68 -36.95 5.24
C MET A 148 -37.21 -36.95 5.16
N GLY A 149 -37.84 -35.91 4.61
CA GLY A 149 -39.29 -35.86 4.42
C GLY A 149 -39.78 -36.96 3.47
N ILE A 150 -39.09 -37.13 2.34
CA ILE A 150 -39.44 -38.17 1.35
C ILE A 150 -39.26 -39.57 1.94
N THR A 151 -38.19 -39.81 2.71
CA THR A 151 -37.97 -41.14 3.33
C THR A 151 -39.05 -41.48 4.35
N ILE A 152 -39.53 -40.50 5.14
CA ILE A 152 -40.61 -40.72 6.11
C ILE A 152 -41.93 -41.07 5.38
N ILE A 153 -42.29 -40.34 4.33
CA ILE A 153 -43.52 -40.59 3.56
C ILE A 153 -43.49 -42.00 2.96
N ASN A 154 -42.38 -42.37 2.33
CA ASN A 154 -42.23 -43.70 1.74
C ASN A 154 -42.29 -44.80 2.81
N TYR A 155 -41.59 -44.63 3.94
CA TYR A 155 -41.64 -45.59 5.04
C TYR A 155 -43.06 -45.80 5.59
N MET A 156 -43.84 -44.73 5.72
CA MET A 156 -45.24 -44.83 6.16
C MET A 156 -46.13 -45.52 5.13
N HIS A 157 -45.91 -45.27 3.84
CA HIS A 157 -46.64 -45.93 2.76
C HIS A 157 -46.34 -47.43 2.74
N ASP A 158 -45.06 -47.81 2.80
CA ASP A 158 -44.62 -49.20 2.77
C ASP A 158 -45.17 -49.99 3.96
N LYS A 159 -45.22 -49.39 5.16
CA LYS A 159 -45.84 -50.02 6.32
C LYS A 159 -47.32 -50.37 6.12
N LYS A 160 -48.09 -49.47 5.51
CA LYS A 160 -49.52 -49.72 5.23
C LYS A 160 -49.70 -50.83 4.20
N VAL A 161 -48.89 -50.82 3.15
CA VAL A 161 -48.95 -51.85 2.11
C VAL A 161 -48.61 -53.23 2.68
N ILE A 162 -47.61 -53.31 3.56
CA ILE A 162 -47.26 -54.58 4.23
C ILE A 162 -48.43 -55.10 5.08
N GLU A 163 -49.06 -54.24 5.88
CA GLU A 163 -50.22 -54.60 6.70
C GLU A 163 -51.40 -55.12 5.83
N GLU A 164 -51.71 -54.43 4.73
CA GLU A 164 -52.74 -54.89 3.78
C GLU A 164 -52.41 -56.25 3.13
N LEU A 165 -51.13 -56.53 2.90
CA LEU A 165 -50.69 -57.81 2.33
C LEU A 165 -50.79 -58.94 3.36
N GLU A 166 -50.45 -58.66 4.62
CA GLU A 166 -50.60 -59.61 5.73
C GLU A 166 -52.09 -59.95 5.97
N ASP A 167 -52.98 -58.97 5.96
CA ASP A 167 -54.43 -59.18 6.07
C ASP A 167 -55.00 -60.02 4.92
N LYS A 168 -54.57 -59.73 3.69
CA LYS A 168 -54.95 -60.53 2.50
C LYS A 168 -54.39 -61.96 2.58
N ALA A 169 -53.19 -62.14 3.11
CA ALA A 169 -52.61 -63.46 3.30
C ALA A 169 -53.31 -64.26 4.41
N ALA A 170 -53.83 -63.59 5.44
CA ALA A 170 -54.57 -64.23 6.53
C ALA A 170 -56.02 -64.60 6.17
N THR A 171 -56.59 -63.98 5.13
CA THR A 171 -57.98 -64.19 4.69
C THR A 171 -58.15 -65.17 3.52
N ASN A 172 -57.05 -65.60 2.87
CA ASN A 172 -57.02 -66.65 1.84
C ASN A 172 -56.57 -67.99 2.44
#